data_AF-A0A4U3ALT3-F1
#
_entry.id   AF-A0A4U3ALT3-F1
#
_cell.length_a   1.000
_cell.length_b   1.000
_cell.length_c   1.000
_cell.angle_alpha   90.00
_cell.angle_beta   90.00
_cell.angle_gamma   90.00
#
_symmetry.space_group_name_H-M   'P 1'
#
loop_
_entity.id
_entity.type
_entity.pdbx_description
1 polymer ?
#
loop_
_entity_poly.entity_id
_entity_poly.type
_entity_poly.pdbx_seq_one_letter_code
_entity_poly.pdbx_strand_id
1 'polypeptide(L)'
;TKKEIHIDDKVIRYTHIEKGSNTICFMFSGSGYNYDKPLFYYATMLMLENKIDVVHIHYSYDEQVMNKLMEEVTKIMMDDINPVMKEVLKGEQYNHTMFLGKSLGTIPIANDLMKREDFLQSKMILLTPLLTFDSIFESILHSRHEGLLVIG
;
A
#
# COMPACT_ATOMS: atom_id res chain seq x y z
N THR A 1 -16.91 0.64 2.93
CA THR A 1 -17.25 0.57 4.37
C THR A 1 -15.99 0.73 5.21
N LYS A 2 -16.07 1.42 6.35
CA LYS A 2 -14.98 1.43 7.35
C LYS A 2 -15.00 0.10 8.11
N LYS A 3 -13.84 -0.53 8.26
CA LYS A 3 -13.64 -1.85 8.88
C LYS A 3 -12.44 -1.78 9.82
N GLU A 4 -12.33 -2.73 10.74
CA GLU A 4 -11.27 -2.79 11.75
C GLU A 4 -10.81 -4.24 11.93
N ILE A 5 -9.51 -4.43 12.18
CA ILE A 5 -8.91 -5.71 12.57
C ILE A 5 -8.23 -5.53 13.92
N HIS A 6 -8.42 -6.51 14.80
CA HIS A 6 -7.78 -6.56 16.11
C HIS A 6 -6.61 -7.54 16.04
N ILE A 7 -5.40 -7.06 16.36
CA ILE A 7 -4.17 -7.85 16.43
C ILE A 7 -3.58 -7.60 17.80
N ASP A 8 -3.60 -8.62 18.66
CA ASP A 8 -3.24 -8.49 20.07
C ASP A 8 -3.98 -7.29 20.71
N ASP A 9 -3.25 -6.32 21.25
CA ASP A 9 -3.79 -5.10 21.86
C ASP A 9 -3.93 -3.92 20.87
N LYS A 10 -3.68 -4.14 19.57
CA LYS A 10 -3.68 -3.11 18.52
C LYS A 10 -4.90 -3.21 17.61
N VAL A 11 -5.48 -2.06 17.25
CA VAL A 11 -6.57 -1.95 16.28
C VAL A 11 -6.06 -1.30 14.99
N ILE A 12 -6.16 -2.01 13.88
CA ILE A 12 -5.87 -1.48 12.54
C ILE A 12 -7.17 -1.16 11.83
N ARG A 13 -7.34 0.11 11.45
CA ARG A 13 -8.52 0.57 10.71
C ARG A 13 -8.24 0.57 9.22
N TYR A 14 -9.23 0.22 8.43
CA TYR A 14 -9.14 0.32 6.97
C TYR A 14 -10.50 0.69 6.36
N THR A 15 -10.49 1.30 5.18
CA THR A 15 -11.68 1.46 4.35
C THR A 15 -11.59 0.47 3.21
N HIS A 16 -12.68 -0.26 2.95
CA HIS A 16 -12.80 -1.14 1.79
C HIS A 16 -13.98 -0.66 0.94
N ILE A 17 -13.73 -0.17 -0.27
CA ILE A 17 -14.73 0.36 -1.18
C ILE A 17 -14.92 -0.67 -2.30
N GLU A 18 -16.07 -1.34 -2.27
CA GLU A 18 -16.37 -2.48 -3.13
C GLU A 18 -17.27 -2.03 -4.30
N LYS A 19 -16.90 -2.41 -5.52
CA LYS A 19 -17.66 -2.26 -6.76
C LYS A 19 -18.02 -3.62 -7.38
N GLY A 20 -17.72 -4.72 -6.69
CA GLY A 20 -17.91 -6.09 -7.18
C GLY A 20 -16.88 -6.47 -8.25
N SER A 21 -15.68 -5.90 -8.17
CA SER A 21 -14.60 -6.14 -9.11
C SER A 21 -13.79 -7.39 -8.76
N ASN A 22 -13.17 -8.01 -9.77
CA ASN A 22 -12.11 -8.99 -9.55
C ASN A 22 -10.71 -8.34 -9.42
N THR A 23 -10.64 -7.01 -9.45
CA THR A 23 -9.42 -6.22 -9.34
C THR A 23 -9.48 -5.32 -8.12
N ILE A 24 -8.40 -5.29 -7.33
CA ILE A 24 -8.30 -4.50 -6.12
C ILE A 24 -7.02 -3.67 -6.06
N CYS A 25 -7.12 -2.44 -5.56
CA CYS A 25 -6.00 -1.56 -5.29
C CYS A 25 -5.84 -1.31 -3.79
N PHE A 26 -4.72 -1.74 -3.22
CA PHE A 26 -4.30 -1.36 -1.87
C PHE A 26 -3.52 -0.05 -1.93
N MET A 27 -3.97 0.94 -1.17
CA MET A 27 -3.39 2.28 -1.14
C MET A 27 -2.72 2.55 0.20
N PHE A 28 -1.48 3.02 0.16
CA PHE A 28 -0.62 3.27 1.32
C PHE A 28 -0.28 4.75 1.42
N SER A 29 -0.82 5.39 2.46
CA SER A 29 -0.72 6.84 2.67
C SER A 29 0.70 7.33 2.94
N GLY A 30 0.95 8.62 2.69
CA GLY A 30 2.21 9.27 3.05
C GLY A 30 2.17 9.83 4.47
N SER A 31 3.32 10.20 5.05
CA SER A 31 3.36 10.90 6.33
C SER A 31 2.52 12.18 6.29
N GLY A 32 1.57 12.30 7.22
CA GLY A 32 0.63 13.43 7.30
C GLY A 32 -0.32 13.58 6.11
N TYR A 33 -0.40 12.60 5.21
CA TYR A 33 -1.13 12.70 3.94
C TYR A 33 -2.18 11.59 3.83
N ASN A 34 -3.35 11.83 4.39
CA ASN A 34 -4.50 10.93 4.39
C ASN A 34 -5.23 10.88 3.04
N TYR A 35 -6.20 9.97 2.93
CA TYR A 35 -6.86 9.61 1.66
C TYR A 35 -7.84 10.65 1.10
N ASP A 36 -8.16 11.70 1.85
CA ASP A 36 -9.01 12.81 1.39
C ASP A 36 -8.22 13.90 0.64
N LYS A 37 -6.89 13.83 0.66
CA LYS A 37 -6.03 14.79 -0.02
C LYS A 37 -6.02 14.53 -1.53
N PRO A 38 -5.80 15.57 -2.36
CA PRO A 38 -6.07 15.51 -3.80
C PRO A 38 -5.50 14.29 -4.52
N LEU A 39 -4.25 13.90 -4.23
CA LEU A 39 -3.61 12.78 -4.94
C LEU A 39 -4.32 11.45 -4.69
N PHE A 40 -4.63 11.12 -3.43
CA PHE A 40 -5.37 9.89 -3.11
C PHE A 40 -6.86 10.02 -3.42
N TYR A 41 -7.44 11.21 -3.27
CA TYR A 41 -8.83 11.47 -3.61
C TYR A 41 -9.07 11.16 -5.09
N TYR A 42 -8.30 11.76 -5.99
CA TYR A 42 -8.44 11.53 -7.43
C TYR A 42 -7.99 10.13 -7.84
N ALA A 43 -6.92 9.58 -7.25
CA ALA A 43 -6.55 8.19 -7.51
C ALA A 43 -7.67 7.22 -7.12
N THR A 44 -8.33 7.44 -5.97
CA THR A 44 -9.47 6.63 -5.54
C THR A 44 -10.64 6.77 -6.52
N MET A 45 -10.99 7.99 -6.92
CA MET A 45 -12.06 8.19 -7.91
C MET A 45 -11.76 7.48 -9.23
N LEU A 46 -10.54 7.62 -9.74
CA LEU A 46 -10.11 6.97 -10.98
C LEU A 46 -10.20 5.44 -10.90
N MET A 47 -9.77 4.83 -9.78
CA MET A 47 -9.90 3.38 -9.59
C MET A 47 -11.38 2.96 -9.60
N LEU A 48 -12.23 3.67 -8.86
CA LEU A 48 -13.66 3.34 -8.76
C LEU A 48 -14.41 3.54 -10.08
N GLU A 49 -14.06 4.56 -10.86
CA GLU A 49 -14.60 4.80 -12.21
C GLU A 49 -14.27 3.63 -13.16
N ASN A 50 -13.09 3.04 -13.00
CA ASN A 50 -12.64 1.87 -13.76
C ASN A 50 -13.08 0.54 -13.12
N LYS A 51 -14.04 0.56 -12.18
CA LYS A 51 -14.54 -0.61 -11.47
C LYS A 51 -13.41 -1.41 -10.80
N ILE A 52 -12.47 -0.73 -10.15
CA ILE A 52 -11.44 -1.35 -9.32
C ILE A 52 -11.82 -1.11 -7.86
N ASP A 53 -11.85 -2.18 -7.07
CA ASP A 53 -12.09 -2.09 -5.63
C ASP A 53 -10.89 -1.43 -4.95
N VAL A 54 -11.14 -0.67 -3.87
CA VAL A 54 -10.08 0.10 -3.21
C VAL A 54 -10.00 -0.22 -1.73
N VAL A 55 -8.77 -0.37 -1.23
CA VAL A 55 -8.47 -0.47 0.19
C VAL A 55 -7.58 0.68 0.62
N HIS A 56 -8.06 1.45 1.59
CA HIS A 56 -7.28 2.45 2.31
C HIS A 56 -6.89 1.87 3.66
N ILE A 57 -5.60 1.70 3.94
CA ILE A 57 -5.13 1.22 5.25
C ILE A 57 -4.74 2.41 6.11
N HIS A 58 -5.48 2.63 7.19
CA HIS A 58 -5.28 3.78 8.06
C HIS A 58 -4.23 3.46 9.12
N TYR A 59 -2.99 3.85 8.84
CA TYR A 59 -1.88 3.83 9.79
C TYR A 59 -1.34 5.24 10.01
N SER A 60 -0.58 5.40 11.09
CA SER A 60 0.22 6.58 11.36
C SER A 60 1.43 6.16 12.18
N TYR A 61 2.61 6.62 11.79
CA TYR A 61 3.86 6.33 12.48
C TYR A 61 4.47 7.64 12.98
N ASP A 62 4.95 7.64 14.21
CA ASP A 62 5.60 8.78 14.82
C ASP A 62 7.09 8.85 14.45
N GLU A 63 7.77 9.90 14.89
CA GLU A 63 9.22 10.05 14.66
C GLU A 63 10.04 8.92 15.28
N GLN A 64 9.58 8.30 16.37
CA GLN A 64 10.33 7.21 17.00
C GLN A 64 10.40 6.00 16.08
N VAL A 65 9.29 5.66 15.42
CA VAL A 65 9.28 4.61 14.38
C VAL A 65 10.12 5.05 13.19
N MET A 66 9.95 6.29 12.71
CA MET A 66 10.62 6.75 11.50
C MET A 66 12.14 6.92 11.63
N ASN A 67 12.67 7.03 12.84
CA ASN A 67 14.10 7.10 13.12
C ASN A 67 14.78 5.71 13.24
N LYS A 68 14.02 4.62 13.13
CA LYS A 68 14.57 3.25 13.13
C LYS A 68 15.26 2.92 11.80
N LEU A 69 15.98 1.81 11.80
CA LEU A 69 16.52 1.23 10.56
C LEU A 69 15.38 0.92 9.57
N MET A 70 15.65 1.10 8.28
CA MET A 70 14.64 0.92 7.22
C MET A 70 13.99 -0.47 7.23
N GLU A 71 14.73 -1.51 7.61
CA GLU A 71 14.21 -2.87 7.79
C GLU A 71 13.20 -2.95 8.94
N GLU A 72 13.48 -2.31 10.08
CA GLU A 72 12.56 -2.25 11.21
C GLU A 72 11.30 -1.45 10.86
N VAL A 73 11.44 -0.32 10.17
CA VAL A 73 10.30 0.48 9.67
C VAL A 73 9.44 -0.37 8.76
N THR A 74 10.06 -1.06 7.80
CA THR A 74 9.36 -1.94 6.86
C THR A 74 8.60 -3.03 7.61
N LYS A 75 9.25 -3.68 8.58
CA LYS A 75 8.61 -4.71 9.40
C LYS A 75 7.39 -4.18 10.15
N ILE A 76 7.53 -3.05 10.86
CA ILE A 76 6.41 -2.43 11.59
C ILE A 76 5.25 -2.12 10.65
N MET A 77 5.54 -1.57 9.46
CA MET A 77 4.50 -1.28 8.47
C MET A 77 3.81 -2.56 7.96
N MET A 78 4.57 -3.61 7.69
CA MET A 78 4.03 -4.86 7.18
C MET A 78 3.27 -5.65 8.25
N ASP A 79 3.63 -5.54 9.52
CA ASP A 79 2.88 -6.12 10.64
C ASP A 79 1.46 -5.52 10.74
N ASP A 80 1.29 -4.24 10.35
CA ASP A 80 -0.02 -3.58 10.28
C ASP A 80 -0.77 -3.88 8.97
N ILE A 81 -0.05 -3.94 7.85
CA ILE A 81 -0.63 -4.08 6.50
C ILE A 81 -1.04 -5.53 6.20
N ASN A 82 -0.20 -6.51 6.56
CA ASN A 82 -0.41 -7.92 6.21
C ASN A 82 -1.75 -8.48 6.70
N PRO A 83 -2.19 -8.22 7.95
CA PRO A 83 -3.45 -8.76 8.44
C PRO A 83 -4.65 -8.18 7.67
N VAL A 84 -4.60 -6.90 7.30
CA VAL A 84 -5.62 -6.27 6.47
C VAL A 84 -5.67 -6.89 5.08
N MET A 85 -4.51 -7.07 4.46
CA MET A 85 -4.44 -7.73 3.14
C MET A 85 -4.97 -9.16 3.20
N LYS A 86 -4.58 -9.95 4.21
CA LYS A 86 -5.06 -11.32 4.39
C LYS A 86 -6.57 -11.38 4.56
N GLU A 87 -7.14 -10.50 5.38
CA GLU A 87 -8.59 -10.45 5.60
C GLU A 87 -9.34 -10.07 4.31
N VAL A 88 -8.85 -9.06 3.59
CA VAL A 88 -9.48 -8.61 2.33
C VAL A 88 -9.38 -9.67 1.22
N LEU A 89 -8.27 -10.41 1.15
CA LEU A 89 -8.00 -11.39 0.10
C LEU A 89 -8.56 -12.80 0.41
N LYS A 90 -9.06 -13.05 1.63
CA LYS A 90 -9.50 -14.38 2.09
C LYS A 90 -10.58 -15.05 1.23
N GLY A 91 -11.39 -14.27 0.52
CA GLY A 91 -12.53 -14.78 -0.27
C GLY A 91 -12.20 -15.16 -1.72
N GLU A 92 -10.94 -15.11 -2.14
CA GLU A 92 -10.47 -15.43 -3.51
C GLU A 92 -11.21 -14.69 -4.65
N GLN A 93 -11.91 -13.60 -4.34
CA GLN A 93 -12.66 -12.82 -5.33
C GLN A 93 -11.76 -11.97 -6.24
N TYR A 94 -10.49 -11.76 -5.84
CA TYR A 94 -9.56 -10.85 -6.52
C TYR A 94 -8.49 -11.63 -7.27
N ASN A 95 -8.53 -11.53 -8.60
CA ASN A 95 -7.54 -12.12 -9.52
C ASN A 95 -6.40 -11.16 -9.84
N HIS A 96 -6.65 -9.86 -9.67
CA HIS A 96 -5.70 -8.80 -10.01
C HIS A 96 -5.55 -7.86 -8.83
N THR A 97 -4.29 -7.58 -8.49
CA THR A 97 -3.93 -6.71 -7.37
C THR A 97 -3.09 -5.54 -7.87
N MET A 98 -3.30 -4.39 -7.26
CA MET A 98 -2.54 -3.18 -7.50
C MET A 98 -2.11 -2.59 -6.17
N PHE A 99 -0.92 -2.01 -6.13
CA PHE A 99 -0.40 -1.33 -4.96
C PHE A 99 -0.06 0.11 -5.32
N LEU A 100 -0.60 1.06 -4.56
CA LEU A 100 -0.37 2.47 -4.76
C LEU A 100 0.17 3.07 -3.48
N GLY A 101 1.39 3.62 -3.52
CA GLY A 101 2.04 4.23 -2.36
C GLY A 101 2.49 5.65 -2.65
N LYS A 102 2.42 6.53 -1.64
CA LYS A 102 3.00 7.88 -1.71
C LYS A 102 4.08 8.07 -0.66
N SER A 103 5.29 8.46 -1.07
CA SER A 103 6.42 8.75 -0.19
C SER A 103 6.60 7.65 0.87
N LEU A 104 6.28 7.89 2.14
CA LEU A 104 6.27 6.85 3.18
C LEU A 104 5.55 5.56 2.76
N GLY A 105 4.40 5.67 2.11
CA GLY A 105 3.61 4.52 1.66
C GLY A 105 4.26 3.70 0.54
N THR A 106 5.38 4.15 -0.06
CA THR A 106 6.13 3.34 -1.02
C THR A 106 7.05 2.33 -0.34
N ILE A 107 7.38 2.51 0.94
CA ILE A 107 8.23 1.59 1.72
C ILE A 107 7.69 0.16 1.70
N PRO A 108 6.42 -0.12 2.11
CA PRO A 108 5.91 -1.49 2.11
C PRO A 108 5.85 -2.09 0.70
N ILE A 109 5.63 -1.26 -0.33
CA ILE A 109 5.61 -1.73 -1.72
C ILE A 109 7.00 -2.20 -2.15
N ALA A 110 8.00 -1.31 -2.06
CA ALA A 110 9.33 -1.59 -2.57
C ALA A 110 10.05 -2.62 -1.70
N ASN A 111 10.06 -2.46 -0.38
CA ASN A 111 10.90 -3.32 0.46
C ASN A 111 10.31 -4.72 0.71
N ASP A 112 9.01 -4.92 0.50
CA ASP A 112 8.34 -6.18 0.78
C ASP A 112 7.46 -6.67 -0.39
N LEU A 113 6.41 -5.95 -0.78
CA LEU A 113 5.39 -6.49 -1.69
C LEU A 113 5.93 -6.81 -3.10
N MET A 114 6.85 -6.00 -3.63
CA MET A 114 7.53 -6.26 -4.91
C MET A 114 8.40 -7.53 -4.90
N LYS A 115 8.70 -8.09 -3.72
CA LYS A 115 9.58 -9.26 -3.57
C LYS A 115 8.80 -10.55 -3.34
N ARG A 116 7.46 -10.47 -3.18
CA ARG A 116 6.62 -11.63 -2.92
C ARG A 116 6.16 -12.29 -4.22
N GLU A 117 6.27 -13.62 -4.26
CA GLU A 117 5.83 -14.42 -5.41
C GLU A 117 4.34 -14.24 -5.71
N ASP A 118 3.51 -14.15 -4.66
CA ASP A 118 2.07 -13.94 -4.74
C ASP A 118 1.66 -12.65 -5.48
N PHE A 119 2.58 -11.68 -5.59
CA PHE A 119 2.32 -10.36 -6.16
C PHE A 119 3.11 -10.08 -7.43
N LEU A 120 3.78 -11.07 -8.04
CA LEU A 120 4.60 -10.89 -9.25
C LEU A 120 3.84 -10.24 -10.43
N GLN A 121 2.52 -10.46 -10.52
CA GLN A 121 1.66 -9.89 -11.57
C GLN A 121 0.93 -8.61 -11.13
N SER A 122 1.16 -8.14 -9.90
CA SER A 122 0.53 -6.93 -9.38
C SER A 122 1.12 -5.68 -10.04
N LYS A 123 0.27 -4.67 -10.24
CA LYS A 123 0.71 -3.36 -10.74
C LYS A 123 1.19 -2.47 -9.61
N MET A 124 2.28 -1.74 -9.83
CA MET A 124 2.95 -0.93 -8.80
C MET A 124 2.90 0.56 -9.15
N ILE A 125 2.17 1.36 -8.38
CA ILE A 125 2.08 2.82 -8.56
C ILE A 125 2.84 3.50 -7.42
N LEU A 126 3.97 4.11 -7.74
CA LEU A 126 4.88 4.72 -6.78
C LEU A 126 4.93 6.23 -6.98
N LEU A 127 4.40 6.97 -5.99
CA LEU A 127 4.28 8.42 -6.04
C LEU A 127 5.32 9.05 -5.12
N THR A 128 6.28 9.76 -5.68
CA THR A 128 7.40 10.39 -4.96
C THR A 128 8.11 9.42 -3.99
N PRO A 129 8.57 8.24 -4.45
CA PRO A 129 9.22 7.27 -3.57
C PRO A 129 10.48 7.86 -2.93
N LEU A 130 10.84 7.33 -1.76
CA LEU A 130 12.02 7.76 -1.01
C LEU A 130 13.30 7.16 -1.61
N LEU A 131 13.66 7.59 -2.81
CA LEU A 131 14.79 7.05 -3.60
C LEU A 131 16.17 7.31 -2.97
N THR A 132 16.25 8.14 -1.93
CA THR A 132 17.49 8.34 -1.16
C THR A 132 17.84 7.15 -0.27
N PHE A 133 16.94 6.17 -0.11
CA PHE A 133 17.23 4.92 0.57
C PHE A 133 17.57 3.84 -0.46
N ASP A 134 18.79 3.31 -0.39
CA ASP A 134 19.30 2.31 -1.33
C ASP A 134 18.37 1.10 -1.45
N SER A 135 17.78 0.62 -0.36
CA SER A 135 16.87 -0.53 -0.39
C SER A 135 15.63 -0.28 -1.27
N ILE A 136 15.10 0.95 -1.24
CA ILE A 136 13.95 1.37 -2.05
C ILE A 136 14.38 1.55 -3.51
N PHE A 137 15.51 2.23 -3.72
CA PHE A 137 16.05 2.46 -5.05
C PHE A 137 16.33 1.14 -5.79
N GLU A 138 17.09 0.24 -5.17
CA GLU A 138 17.48 -1.04 -5.75
C GLU A 138 16.27 -1.93 -6.04
N SER A 139 15.28 -1.94 -5.14
CA SER A 139 14.07 -2.74 -5.37
C SER A 139 13.23 -2.23 -6.53
N ILE A 140 13.20 -0.91 -6.75
CA ILE A 140 12.50 -0.31 -7.89
C ILE A 140 13.30 -0.54 -9.17
N LEU A 141 14.62 -0.36 -9.13
CA LEU A 141 15.53 -0.54 -10.26
C LEU A 141 15.47 -1.96 -10.83
N HIS A 142 15.37 -2.96 -9.96
CA HIS A 142 15.35 -4.37 -10.32
C HIS A 142 13.95 -4.98 -10.41
N SER A 143 12.91 -4.18 -10.19
CA SER A 143 11.52 -4.61 -10.31
C SER A 143 11.20 -5.08 -11.73
N ARG A 144 10.46 -6.19 -11.83
CA ARG A 144 9.89 -6.68 -13.10
C ARG A 144 8.39 -6.41 -13.22
N HIS A 145 7.80 -5.73 -12.23
CA HIS A 145 6.38 -5.40 -12.25
C HIS A 145 6.08 -4.34 -13.30
N GLU A 146 4.90 -4.42 -13.90
CA GLU A 146 4.33 -3.25 -14.57
C GLU A 146 4.09 -2.15 -13.53
N GLY A 147 4.71 -0.99 -13.72
CA GLY A 147 4.64 0.07 -12.74
C GLY A 147 4.61 1.48 -13.32
N LEU A 148 4.06 2.40 -12.54
CA LEU A 148 4.09 3.83 -12.77
C LEU A 148 4.91 4.48 -11.66
N LEU A 149 6.00 5.14 -12.05
CA LEU A 149 6.87 5.90 -11.16
C LEU A 149 6.67 7.40 -11.41
N VAL A 150 6.24 8.14 -10.40
CA VAL A 150 6.07 9.59 -10.46
C VAL A 150 7.05 10.25 -9.51
N ILE A 151 7.89 11.16 -10.01
CA ILE A 151 8.88 11.92 -9.25
C ILE A 151 8.61 13.41 -9.52
N GLY A 152 8.76 14.26 -8.51
CA GLY A 152 8.57 15.71 -8.59
C GLY A 152 9.23 16.42 -7.44
#